data_AF-A0A961FD09-F1
#
_entry.id   AF-A0A961FD09-F1
#
_cell.length_a   1.000
_cell.length_b   1.000
_cell.length_c   1.000
_cell.angle_alpha   90.00
_cell.angle_beta   90.00
_cell.angle_gamma   90.00
#
_symmetry.space_group_name_H-M   'P 1'
#
loop_
_entity.id
_entity.type
_entity.pdbx_description
1 polymer ?
#
loop_
_entity_poly.entity_id
_entity_poly.type
_entity_poly.pdbx_seq_one_letter_code
_entity_poly.pdbx_strand_id
1 'polypeptide(L)'
;MRFSKAPLCLILTVLFASCGDGAPLELNQNLKRSEKIAFLGRQDQHIQLYYLDINEPDQVIKINPDITDFGNVDSYQWNPNGKQIAYLADDKEEGVYNLYVYDLASAEATQVNPDFPAEEPEGGAETGEVLRDVTFYSWSFD
;
A
#
# COMPACT_ATOMS: atom_id res chain seq x y z
N MET A 1 -9.75 34.33 36.52
CA MET A 1 -10.92 33.61 35.98
C MET A 1 -10.52 33.01 34.64
N ARG A 2 -10.40 31.68 34.55
CA ARG A 2 -10.16 30.95 33.30
C ARG A 2 -11.45 30.22 32.95
N PHE A 3 -12.04 30.50 31.78
CA PHE A 3 -13.16 29.72 31.26
C PHE A 3 -12.60 28.54 30.46
N SER A 4 -12.93 27.34 30.93
CA SER A 4 -12.70 26.07 30.23
C SER A 4 -13.68 25.97 29.05
N LYS A 5 -13.17 25.77 27.83
CA LYS A 5 -13.99 25.32 26.69
C LYS A 5 -14.07 23.80 26.74
N ALA A 6 -15.25 23.26 27.08
CA ALA A 6 -15.58 21.86 26.83
C ALA A 6 -16.17 21.72 25.42
N PRO A 7 -15.82 20.69 24.63
CA PRO A 7 -16.52 20.43 23.38
C PRO A 7 -17.85 19.71 23.68
N LEU A 8 -18.89 20.18 23.00
CA LEU A 8 -20.25 19.65 22.99
C LEU A 8 -20.22 18.21 22.46
N CYS A 9 -20.51 17.22 23.32
CA CYS A 9 -20.79 15.86 22.88
C CYS A 9 -22.29 15.78 22.54
N LEU A 10 -22.60 15.55 21.27
CA LEU A 10 -23.97 15.41 20.77
C LEU A 10 -24.54 14.07 21.28
N ILE A 11 -25.27 14.09 22.40
CA ILE A 11 -25.93 12.89 22.92
C ILE A 11 -27.17 12.63 22.08
N LEU A 12 -27.10 11.63 21.20
CA LEU A 12 -28.26 11.06 20.52
C LEU A 12 -29.02 10.19 21.53
N THR A 13 -30.07 10.73 22.13
CA THR A 13 -30.92 10.01 23.08
C THR A 13 -31.78 8.99 22.32
N VAL A 14 -31.42 7.70 22.37
CA VAL A 14 -32.33 6.62 21.97
C VAL A 14 -33.06 6.12 23.22
N LEU A 15 -34.36 6.41 23.31
CA LEU A 15 -35.24 5.87 24.34
C LEU A 15 -35.55 4.40 24.01
N PHE A 16 -35.09 3.48 24.86
CA PHE A 16 -35.61 2.12 24.90
C PHE A 16 -36.47 1.95 26.14
N ALA A 17 -37.76 1.69 25.94
CA ALA A 17 -38.63 1.17 26.98
C ALA A 17 -38.13 -0.24 27.36
N SER A 18 -37.61 -0.37 28.57
CA SER A 18 -37.16 -1.64 29.16
C SER A 18 -38.36 -2.50 29.55
N CYS A 19 -38.32 -3.77 29.18
CA CYS A 19 -38.72 -4.82 30.10
C CYS A 19 -37.98 -6.13 29.76
N GLY A 20 -37.09 -6.55 30.67
CA GLY A 20 -36.48 -7.88 30.70
C GLY A 20 -34.99 -7.91 30.35
N ASP A 21 -34.13 -7.98 31.38
CA ASP A 21 -32.77 -8.55 31.46
C ASP A 21 -31.83 -8.57 30.23
N GLY A 22 -31.98 -7.64 29.30
CA GLY A 22 -31.01 -7.39 28.24
C GLY A 22 -30.04 -6.32 28.70
N ALA A 23 -28.80 -6.70 29.02
CA ALA A 23 -27.70 -5.73 29.00
C ALA A 23 -27.80 -4.92 27.69
N PRO A 24 -27.72 -3.58 27.72
CA PRO A 24 -27.75 -2.81 26.48
C PRO A 24 -26.63 -3.36 25.60
N LEU A 25 -26.98 -3.73 24.37
CA LEU A 25 -25.99 -4.09 23.36
C LEU A 25 -25.09 -2.88 23.17
N GLU A 26 -23.97 -2.85 23.86
CA GLU A 26 -22.86 -1.93 23.58
C GLU A 26 -22.51 -2.15 22.12
N LEU A 27 -22.93 -1.21 21.26
CA LEU A 27 -22.56 -1.21 19.86
C LEU A 27 -21.04 -1.18 19.80
N ASN A 28 -20.42 -2.30 19.44
CA ASN A 28 -18.97 -2.40 19.39
C ASN A 28 -18.44 -1.48 18.28
N GLN A 29 -18.10 -0.24 18.63
CA GLN A 29 -17.48 0.73 17.74
C GLN A 29 -16.04 0.31 17.33
N ASN A 30 -15.54 -0.83 17.80
CA ASN A 30 -14.20 -1.33 17.48
C ASN A 30 -14.12 -2.27 16.26
N LEU A 31 -15.14 -2.33 15.40
CA LEU A 31 -14.93 -2.86 14.05
C LEU A 31 -14.36 -1.75 13.14
N LYS A 32 -13.27 -1.11 13.57
CA LYS A 32 -12.42 -0.38 12.62
C LYS A 32 -11.71 -1.44 11.80
N ARG A 33 -12.30 -1.84 10.67
CA ARG A 33 -11.50 -2.46 9.62
C ARG A 33 -10.45 -1.43 9.24
N SER A 34 -9.19 -1.77 9.48
CA SER A 34 -8.08 -1.05 8.87
C SER A 34 -8.26 -1.21 7.37
N GLU A 35 -8.65 -0.13 6.71
CA GLU A 35 -8.74 -0.07 5.26
C GLU A 35 -7.51 0.70 4.80
N LYS A 36 -6.49 -0.07 4.41
CA LYS A 36 -5.28 0.49 3.82
C LYS A 36 -5.49 0.68 2.33
N ILE A 37 -5.02 1.80 1.82
CA ILE A 37 -5.09 2.16 0.40
C ILE A 37 -3.67 2.37 -0.08
N ALA A 38 -3.29 1.69 -1.16
CA ALA A 38 -2.06 2.00 -1.89
C ALA A 38 -2.38 2.79 -3.15
N PHE A 39 -1.50 3.72 -3.51
CA PHE A 39 -1.67 4.62 -4.64
C PHE A 39 -0.33 5.07 -5.19
N LEU A 40 -0.30 5.40 -6.49
CA LEU A 40 0.84 6.03 -7.14
C LEU A 40 0.77 7.56 -6.97
N GLY A 41 1.89 8.17 -6.63
CA GLY A 41 2.03 9.61 -6.50
C GLY A 41 3.34 10.11 -7.11
N ARG A 42 3.36 11.36 -7.57
CA ARG A 42 4.59 11.96 -8.10
C ARG A 42 5.37 12.67 -6.99
N GLN A 43 6.63 12.33 -6.83
CA GLN A 43 7.59 13.01 -5.96
C GLN A 43 8.91 13.18 -6.71
N ASP A 44 9.46 14.41 -6.68
CA ASP A 44 10.75 14.75 -7.28
C ASP A 44 10.92 14.26 -8.73
N GLN A 45 9.86 14.41 -9.54
CA GLN A 45 9.71 14.00 -10.95
C GLN A 45 9.37 12.52 -11.19
N HIS A 46 9.62 11.66 -10.22
CA HIS A 46 9.39 10.21 -10.28
C HIS A 46 8.01 9.82 -9.80
N ILE A 47 7.44 8.76 -10.38
CA ILE A 47 6.28 8.06 -9.84
C ILE A 47 6.74 7.11 -8.73
N GLN A 48 6.16 7.30 -7.56
CA GLN A 48 6.43 6.56 -6.34
C GLN A 48 5.15 5.85 -5.89
N LEU A 49 5.31 4.77 -5.13
CA LEU A 49 4.22 4.01 -4.53
C LEU A 49 4.11 4.35 -3.05
N TYR A 50 2.89 4.66 -2.63
CA TYR A 50 2.57 4.97 -1.25
C TYR A 50 1.42 4.09 -0.75
N TYR A 51 1.29 4.00 0.57
CA TYR A 51 0.04 3.60 1.21
C TYR A 51 -0.29 4.47 2.42
N LEU A 52 -1.56 4.44 2.83
CA LEU A 52 -2.04 5.02 4.08
C LEU A 52 -3.10 4.11 4.71
N ASP A 53 -3.34 4.28 6.00
CA ASP A 53 -4.53 3.76 6.67
C ASP A 53 -5.64 4.82 6.60
N ILE A 54 -6.84 4.48 6.12
CA ILE A 54 -7.95 5.45 6.03
C ILE A 54 -8.34 6.03 7.40
N ASN A 55 -8.05 5.29 8.48
CA ASN A 55 -8.32 5.73 9.84
C ASN A 55 -7.27 6.73 10.35
N GLU A 56 -6.12 6.82 9.68
CA GLU A 56 -4.98 7.67 9.99
C GLU A 56 -4.49 8.36 8.69
N PRO A 57 -5.35 9.14 8.01
CA PRO A 57 -5.10 9.60 6.63
C PRO A 57 -3.92 10.56 6.50
N ASP A 58 -3.45 11.14 7.61
CA ASP A 58 -2.28 12.02 7.66
C ASP A 58 -0.95 11.22 7.67
N GLN A 59 -1.00 9.89 7.81
CA GLN A 59 0.17 9.01 7.82
C GLN A 59 0.35 8.32 6.46
N VAL A 60 0.90 9.07 5.50
CA VAL A 60 1.27 8.53 4.18
C VAL A 60 2.68 7.95 4.22
N ILE A 61 2.81 6.68 3.84
CA ILE A 61 4.07 5.93 3.88
C ILE A 61 4.51 5.63 2.45
N LYS A 62 5.74 6.01 2.09
CA LYS A 62 6.38 5.61 0.83
C LYS A 62 6.87 4.16 0.95
N ILE A 63 6.56 3.34 -0.04
CA ILE A 63 6.83 1.89 -0.04
C ILE A 63 8.15 1.55 -0.71
N ASN A 64 8.39 2.13 -1.87
CA ASN A 64 9.58 1.81 -2.66
C ASN A 64 10.81 2.60 -2.18
N PRO A 65 12.02 2.04 -2.36
CA PRO A 65 13.26 2.76 -2.08
C PRO A 65 13.41 3.98 -2.98
N ASP A 66 14.40 4.83 -2.67
CA ASP A 66 14.76 5.95 -3.54
C ASP A 66 15.15 5.40 -4.92
N ILE A 67 14.41 5.87 -5.92
CA ILE A 67 14.60 5.48 -7.31
C ILE A 67 15.70 6.39 -7.91
N THR A 68 16.55 5.84 -8.79
CA THR A 68 17.58 6.60 -9.51
C THR A 68 16.97 7.62 -10.50
N ASP A 69 17.82 8.46 -11.10
CA ASP A 69 17.43 9.62 -11.94
C ASP A 69 16.46 9.34 -13.11
N PHE A 70 16.20 8.08 -13.45
CA PHE A 70 15.31 7.69 -14.57
C PHE A 70 14.06 6.91 -14.15
N GLY A 71 13.98 6.48 -12.89
CA GLY A 71 13.10 5.37 -12.58
C GLY A 71 11.69 5.74 -12.08
N ASN A 72 10.75 4.82 -12.21
CA ASN A 72 9.35 4.97 -11.81
C ASN A 72 8.79 3.63 -11.30
N VAL A 73 7.89 3.69 -10.31
CA VAL A 73 6.97 2.57 -10.08
C VAL A 73 5.92 2.58 -11.19
N ASP A 74 5.79 1.44 -11.88
CA ASP A 74 4.89 1.28 -13.02
C ASP A 74 3.50 0.79 -12.57
N SER A 75 3.48 -0.27 -11.76
CA SER A 75 2.25 -0.94 -11.36
C SER A 75 2.39 -1.62 -10.00
N TYR A 76 1.26 -1.89 -9.34
CA TYR A 76 1.22 -2.55 -8.04
C TYR A 76 -0.05 -3.40 -7.86
N GLN A 77 0.01 -4.37 -6.95
CA GLN A 77 -1.13 -5.16 -6.52
C GLN A 77 -1.02 -5.54 -5.04
N TRP A 78 -2.12 -5.38 -4.31
CA TRP A 78 -2.24 -5.90 -2.95
C TRP A 78 -2.36 -7.42 -2.94
N ASN A 79 -1.66 -8.06 -1.99
CA ASN A 79 -2.03 -9.40 -1.55
C ASN A 79 -3.47 -9.35 -1.00
N PRO A 80 -4.37 -10.28 -1.37
CA PRO A 80 -5.74 -10.30 -0.87
C PRO A 80 -5.87 -10.34 0.66
N ASN A 81 -4.85 -10.84 1.37
CA ASN A 81 -4.80 -10.82 2.83
C ASN A 81 -4.40 -9.45 3.42
N GLY A 82 -4.04 -8.47 2.59
CA GLY A 82 -3.64 -7.11 2.98
C GLY A 82 -2.29 -6.99 3.66
N LYS A 83 -1.47 -8.04 3.70
CA LYS A 83 -0.16 -8.04 4.39
C LYS A 83 0.99 -7.61 3.50
N GLN A 84 0.83 -7.70 2.19
CA GLN A 84 1.89 -7.44 1.23
C GLN A 84 1.39 -6.66 0.03
N ILE A 85 2.30 -5.94 -0.63
CA ILE A 85 2.07 -5.28 -1.91
C ILE A 85 3.19 -5.70 -2.85
N ALA A 86 2.85 -6.27 -4.00
CA ALA A 86 3.80 -6.49 -5.07
C ALA A 86 3.80 -5.30 -6.03
N TYR A 87 4.95 -4.90 -6.55
CA TYR A 87 5.06 -3.78 -7.48
C TYR A 87 6.22 -3.95 -8.47
N LEU A 88 6.09 -3.33 -9.64
CA LEU A 88 7.15 -3.22 -10.63
C LEU A 88 7.77 -1.82 -10.58
N ALA A 89 9.09 -1.75 -10.59
CA ALA A 89 9.81 -0.49 -10.70
C ALA A 89 10.94 -0.59 -11.72
N ASP A 90 11.02 0.39 -12.60
CA ASP A 90 12.24 0.74 -13.33
C ASP A 90 13.08 1.55 -12.35
N ASP A 91 14.08 0.97 -11.69
CA ASP A 91 14.70 1.62 -10.52
C ASP A 91 16.23 1.66 -10.54
N LYS A 92 16.87 0.61 -11.06
CA LYS A 92 18.33 0.49 -11.14
C LYS A 92 18.89 0.87 -12.50
N GLU A 93 18.13 0.59 -13.55
CA GLU A 93 18.60 0.65 -14.93
C GLU A 93 17.43 0.97 -15.86
N GLU A 94 17.61 2.01 -16.67
CA GLU A 94 16.56 2.56 -17.53
C GLU A 94 15.98 1.49 -18.45
N GLY A 95 14.66 1.30 -18.39
CA GLY A 95 13.94 0.32 -19.20
C GLY A 95 13.99 -1.11 -18.67
N VAL A 96 14.64 -1.35 -17.53
CA VAL A 96 14.68 -2.66 -16.86
C VAL A 96 13.81 -2.63 -15.60
N TYR A 97 12.68 -3.33 -15.66
CA TYR A 97 11.76 -3.40 -14.53
C TYR A 97 12.10 -4.56 -13.59
N ASN A 98 12.15 -4.25 -12.30
CA ASN A 98 12.32 -5.19 -11.21
C ASN A 98 11.02 -5.37 -10.45
N LEU A 99 10.77 -6.61 -10.03
CA LEU A 99 9.64 -7.03 -9.22
C LEU A 99 10.02 -7.02 -7.75
N TYR A 100 9.21 -6.32 -6.97
CA TYR A 100 9.38 -6.17 -5.54
C TYR A 100 8.14 -6.65 -4.78
N VAL A 101 8.35 -7.11 -3.55
CA VAL A 101 7.30 -7.35 -2.56
C VAL A 101 7.60 -6.52 -1.32
N TYR A 102 6.66 -5.66 -0.95
CA TYR A 102 6.65 -4.93 0.32
C TYR A 102 5.86 -5.70 1.37
N ASP A 103 6.47 -5.95 2.52
CA ASP A 103 5.82 -6.56 3.68
C ASP A 103 5.44 -5.49 4.71
N LEU A 104 4.15 -5.42 5.05
CA LEU A 104 3.63 -4.39 5.95
C LEU A 104 4.06 -4.60 7.41
N ALA A 105 4.45 -5.82 7.81
CA ALA A 105 4.84 -6.12 9.17
C ALA A 105 6.29 -5.73 9.43
N SER A 106 7.20 -5.97 8.46
CA SER A 106 8.59 -5.51 8.55
C SER A 106 8.78 -4.08 8.06
N ALA A 107 7.84 -3.54 7.28
CA ALA A 107 7.96 -2.27 6.57
C ALA A 107 9.14 -2.25 5.58
N GLU A 108 9.41 -3.39 4.93
CA GLU A 108 10.54 -3.56 4.00
C GLU A 108 10.07 -4.01 2.62
N ALA A 109 10.71 -3.49 1.58
CA ALA A 109 10.58 -3.96 0.20
C ALA A 109 11.76 -4.87 -0.16
N THR A 110 11.46 -6.02 -0.76
CA THR A 110 12.46 -7.00 -1.21
C THR A 110 12.27 -7.28 -2.69
N GLN A 111 13.35 -7.24 -3.47
CA GLN A 111 13.34 -7.71 -4.86
C GLN A 111 13.19 -9.22 -4.89
N VAL A 112 12.29 -9.73 -5.73
CA VAL A 112 11.97 -11.17 -5.80
C VAL A 112 12.30 -11.81 -7.14
N ASN A 113 12.70 -11.03 -8.14
CA ASN A 113 13.32 -11.52 -9.38
C ASN A 113 14.85 -11.40 -9.33
N PRO A 114 15.60 -12.22 -10.10
CA PRO A 114 17.01 -11.96 -10.37
C PRO A 114 17.22 -10.60 -11.04
N ASP A 115 18.42 -10.03 -10.89
CA ASP A 115 18.81 -8.84 -11.65
C ASP A 115 18.86 -9.18 -13.15
N PHE A 116 18.27 -8.31 -13.97
CA PHE A 116 18.34 -8.40 -15.42
C PHE A 116 19.44 -7.49 -15.97
N PRO A 117 20.12 -7.89 -17.07
CA PRO A 117 21.12 -7.04 -17.69
C PRO A 117 20.49 -5.87 -18.44
N ALA A 118 21.11 -4.70 -18.29
CA ALA A 118 21.01 -3.49 -19.09
C ALA A 118 20.71 -3.61 -20.58
N GLU A 119 21.47 -4.50 -21.21
CA GLU A 119 21.76 -4.44 -22.63
C GLU A 119 21.27 -5.74 -23.26
N GLU A 120 20.52 -5.62 -24.35
CA GLU A 120 20.38 -6.74 -25.27
C GLU A 120 21.77 -7.05 -25.84
N PRO A 121 22.19 -8.33 -25.92
CA PRO A 121 23.47 -8.66 -26.51
C PRO A 121 23.54 -8.10 -27.94
N GLU A 122 24.58 -7.32 -28.23
CA GLU A 122 24.92 -6.82 -29.57
C GLU A 122 24.85 -7.97 -30.59
N GLY A 123 23.77 -8.01 -31.37
CA GLY A 123 23.49 -9.13 -32.27
C GLY A 123 22.02 -9.48 -32.51
N GLY A 124 21.05 -8.81 -31.86
CA GLY A 124 19.63 -8.99 -32.15
C GLY A 124 19.09 -10.38 -31.81
N ALA A 125 19.77 -11.11 -30.92
CA ALA A 125 19.21 -12.30 -30.30
C ALA A 125 18.39 -11.83 -29.09
N GLU A 126 17.07 -11.84 -29.20
CA GLU A 126 16.07 -11.57 -28.16
C GLU A 126 16.21 -12.57 -26.98
N THR A 127 17.33 -12.54 -26.28
CA THR A 127 17.72 -13.52 -25.26
C THR A 127 17.78 -12.92 -23.86
N GLY A 128 17.56 -11.62 -23.72
CA GLY A 128 17.31 -10.98 -22.43
C GLY A 128 15.83 -11.12 -22.09
N GLU A 129 15.49 -11.95 -21.11
CA GLU A 129 14.17 -11.86 -20.45
C GLU A 129 14.12 -10.51 -19.72
N VAL A 130 13.56 -9.48 -20.35
CA VAL A 130 13.25 -8.21 -19.67
C VAL A 130 11.77 -8.21 -19.34
N LEU A 131 11.43 -7.98 -18.08
CA LEU A 131 10.05 -7.79 -17.65
C LEU A 131 9.53 -6.47 -18.22
N ARG A 132 8.95 -6.48 -19.42
CA ARG A 132 8.37 -5.27 -20.03
C ARG A 132 6.90 -5.07 -19.69
N ASP A 133 6.22 -6.12 -19.24
CA ASP A 133 4.80 -6.07 -18.91
C ASP A 133 4.43 -7.27 -17.99
N VAL A 134 4.59 -7.12 -16.67
CA VAL A 134 4.14 -8.14 -15.71
C VAL A 134 2.76 -7.77 -15.23
N THR A 135 1.76 -8.41 -15.80
CA THR A 135 0.41 -8.36 -15.26
C THR A 135 0.32 -9.31 -14.05
N PHE A 136 0.04 -8.76 -12.87
CA PHE A 136 -0.25 -9.56 -11.68
C PHE A 136 -1.58 -10.31 -11.84
N TYR A 137 -1.55 -11.56 -12.33
CA TYR A 137 -2.77 -12.33 -12.60
C TYR A 137 -3.48 -12.82 -11.34
N SER A 138 -2.75 -13.20 -10.30
CA SER A 138 -3.32 -13.65 -9.04
C SER A 138 -2.26 -13.86 -7.97
N TRP A 139 -2.62 -13.60 -6.73
CA TRP A 139 -1.94 -14.18 -5.57
C TRP A 139 -2.46 -15.60 -5.34
N SER A 140 -1.57 -16.58 -5.20
CA SER A 140 -1.93 -17.89 -4.67
C SER A 140 -1.97 -17.84 -3.15
N PHE A 141 -3.00 -18.44 -2.55
CA PHE A 141 -3.07 -18.64 -1.11
C PHE A 141 -2.41 -19.98 -0.78
N ASP A 142 -1.53 -20.00 0.23
CA ASP A 142 -1.23 -21.21 1.00
C ASP A 142 -2.29 -21.44 2.08
#